data_AF-A0A0D8Y0V4-F1
#
_entry.id   AF-A0A0D8Y0V4-F1
#
_cell.length_a   1.000
_cell.length_b   1.000
_cell.length_c   1.000
_cell.angle_alpha   90.00
_cell.angle_beta   90.00
_cell.angle_gamma   90.00
#
_symmetry.space_group_name_H-M   'P 1'
#
loop_
_entity.id
_entity.type
_entity.pdbx_description
1 polymer ?
#
loop_
_entity_poly.entity_id
_entity_poly.type
_entity_poly.pdbx_seq_one_letter_code
_entity_poly.pdbx_strand_id
1 'polypeptide(L)'
;MTGGSCGEVVRSMLRSHCDGSQGDIEYVELFLDFENASPQDDERYLFDLCEKIIIQCTEVLSDVKCYGEGATNVIRESMQNHHDLALRDMAMSVVAEFVARIRCYFELSLRIEKLVPELLWDLCSGPLPPEEQLDRKQSLARQLARIIDFVLDFDAIKMCTPALQNDFSHYRRGIGLGLLENSAGDVELANSISLFLATPTPMLSSLSSATLEFVRSHPTLPIGNTTDTLATIVRYAIYDLMQFVHDKTSGDLH
;
A
#
# COMPACT_ATOMS: atom_id res chain seq x y z
N MET A 1 -5.50 -25.61 -20.79
CA MET A 1 -5.85 -24.93 -19.54
C MET A 1 -4.56 -24.50 -18.86
N THR A 2 -4.15 -23.26 -19.10
CA THR A 2 -2.98 -22.63 -18.47
C THR A 2 -3.51 -21.40 -17.74
N GLY A 3 -3.49 -21.44 -16.41
CA GLY A 3 -3.93 -20.31 -15.61
C GLY A 3 -2.93 -19.18 -15.79
N GLY A 4 -3.35 -18.10 -16.47
CA GLY A 4 -2.57 -16.87 -16.52
C GLY A 4 -2.43 -16.32 -15.11
N SER A 5 -1.21 -15.98 -14.71
CA SER A 5 -0.97 -15.38 -13.39
C SER A 5 -1.67 -14.01 -13.34
N CYS A 6 -2.15 -13.60 -12.16
CA CYS A 6 -2.64 -12.22 -11.97
C CYS A 6 -1.57 -11.18 -12.41
N GLY A 7 -0.29 -11.49 -12.19
CA GLY A 7 0.85 -10.70 -12.66
C GLY A 7 1.14 -10.77 -14.17
N GLU A 8 0.41 -11.56 -14.95
CA GLU A 8 0.36 -11.51 -16.42
C GLU A 8 -0.82 -10.67 -16.90
N VAL A 9 -1.98 -10.74 -16.23
CA VAL A 9 -3.14 -9.87 -16.53
C VAL A 9 -2.77 -8.39 -16.33
N VAL A 10 -2.18 -8.05 -15.17
CA VAL A 10 -1.68 -6.68 -14.89
C VAL A 10 -0.62 -6.26 -15.91
N ARG A 11 0.27 -7.17 -16.33
CA ARG A 11 1.30 -6.88 -17.34
C ARG A 11 0.72 -6.69 -18.74
N SER A 12 -0.37 -7.38 -19.06
CA SER A 12 -1.11 -7.23 -20.31
C SER A 12 -1.83 -5.89 -20.36
N MET A 13 -2.48 -5.48 -19.27
CA MET A 13 -3.15 -4.19 -19.17
C MET A 13 -2.17 -3.01 -19.20
N LEU A 14 -0.98 -3.14 -18.62
CA LEU A 14 0.08 -2.14 -18.77
C LEU A 14 0.60 -2.08 -20.21
N ARG A 15 0.75 -3.22 -20.90
CA ARG A 15 1.24 -3.26 -22.28
C ARG A 15 0.26 -2.71 -23.32
N SER A 16 -1.05 -2.90 -23.15
CA SER A 16 -2.05 -2.35 -24.08
C SER A 16 -2.01 -0.81 -24.14
N HIS A 17 -1.57 -0.15 -23.06
CA HIS A 17 -1.34 1.30 -23.04
C HIS A 17 -0.02 1.74 -23.70
N CYS A 18 0.91 0.83 -23.95
CA CYS A 18 2.20 1.14 -24.59
C CYS A 18 2.19 0.99 -26.12
N ASP A 19 1.33 0.14 -26.68
CA ASP A 19 1.50 -0.42 -28.03
C ASP A 19 0.52 0.15 -29.08
N GLY A 20 -0.14 1.27 -28.77
CA GLY A 20 -0.93 2.10 -29.70
C GLY A 20 -2.10 1.42 -30.44
N SER A 21 -2.39 0.17 -30.11
CA SER A 21 -3.35 -0.68 -30.79
C SER A 21 -4.67 -0.69 -30.02
N GLN A 22 -5.51 0.31 -30.32
CA GLN A 22 -6.94 0.26 -29.99
C GLN A 22 -7.56 -0.94 -30.70
N GLY A 23 -7.62 -2.07 -30.00
CA GLY A 23 -8.66 -3.06 -30.24
C GLY A 23 -9.93 -2.53 -29.60
N ASP A 24 -10.96 -2.28 -30.40
CA ASP A 24 -12.24 -1.76 -29.94
C ASP A 24 -12.85 -2.73 -28.91
N ILE A 25 -12.72 -2.39 -27.64
CA ILE A 25 -13.56 -2.93 -26.58
C ILE A 25 -14.52 -1.81 -26.23
N GLU A 26 -15.79 -2.02 -26.60
CA GLU A 26 -16.91 -1.11 -26.36
C GLU A 26 -17.26 -1.12 -24.86
N TYR A 27 -16.36 -0.55 -24.04
CA TYR A 27 -16.59 -0.30 -22.63
C TYR A 27 -17.49 0.93 -22.47
N VAL A 28 -18.48 0.82 -21.59
CA VAL A 28 -19.26 1.98 -21.15
C VAL A 28 -18.32 2.95 -20.44
N GLU A 29 -18.33 4.23 -20.84
CA GLU A 29 -17.62 5.29 -20.13
C GLU A 29 -18.31 5.56 -18.77
N LEU A 30 -17.97 4.74 -17.78
CA LEU A 30 -18.47 4.82 -16.41
C LEU A 30 -17.93 6.06 -15.70
N PHE A 31 -18.65 7.18 -15.77
CA PHE A 31 -18.23 8.42 -15.13
C PHE A 31 -18.24 8.31 -13.58
N LEU A 32 -17.05 8.25 -12.97
CA LEU A 32 -16.87 8.29 -11.51
C LEU A 32 -16.52 9.72 -11.07
N ASP A 33 -17.44 10.39 -10.38
CA ASP A 33 -17.22 11.74 -9.82
C ASP A 33 -16.45 11.64 -8.49
N PHE A 34 -15.16 11.35 -8.57
CA PHE A 34 -14.32 11.29 -7.38
C PHE A 34 -14.16 12.66 -6.69
N GLU A 35 -14.43 13.80 -7.32
CA GLU A 35 -14.35 15.09 -6.63
C GLU A 35 -15.52 15.27 -5.66
N ASN A 36 -16.75 15.01 -6.11
CA ASN A 36 -17.98 15.30 -5.36
C ASN A 36 -18.65 14.07 -4.71
N ALA A 37 -18.14 12.85 -4.95
CA ALA A 37 -18.67 11.62 -4.34
C ALA A 37 -18.73 11.73 -2.80
N SER A 38 -19.95 11.67 -2.27
CA SER A 38 -20.27 11.66 -0.85
C SER A 38 -20.93 10.34 -0.47
N PRO A 39 -20.66 9.79 0.73
CA PRO A 39 -21.17 8.48 1.12
C PRO A 39 -22.69 8.50 1.34
N GLN A 40 -23.38 7.53 0.74
CA GLN A 40 -24.75 7.18 1.07
C GLN A 40 -24.86 6.62 2.49
N ASP A 41 -26.08 6.60 3.06
CA ASP A 41 -26.33 6.11 4.42
C ASP A 41 -25.84 4.67 4.64
N ASP A 42 -25.87 3.83 3.61
CA ASP A 42 -25.42 2.43 3.65
C ASP A 42 -23.89 2.28 3.49
N GLU A 43 -23.19 3.25 2.88
CA GLU A 43 -21.73 3.30 2.79
C GLU A 43 -21.08 3.88 4.05
N ARG A 44 -21.83 4.67 4.83
CA ARG A 44 -21.27 5.66 5.76
C ARG A 44 -20.32 5.07 6.81
N TYR A 45 -20.65 3.91 7.37
CA TYR A 45 -19.80 3.25 8.37
C TYR A 45 -18.43 2.83 7.81
N LEU A 46 -18.42 2.20 6.62
CA LEU A 46 -17.20 1.76 5.97
C LEU A 46 -16.39 2.96 5.46
N PHE A 47 -17.05 3.98 4.93
CA PHE A 47 -16.42 5.24 4.53
C PHE A 47 -15.70 5.92 5.71
N ASP A 48 -16.36 6.06 6.87
CA ASP A 48 -15.78 6.66 8.08
C ASP A 48 -14.66 5.79 8.71
N LEU A 49 -14.55 4.51 8.34
CA LEU A 49 -13.41 3.65 8.68
C LEU A 49 -12.25 3.86 7.70
N CYS A 50 -12.54 3.95 6.40
CA CYS A 50 -11.56 4.26 5.36
C CYS A 50 -10.87 5.60 5.62
N GLU A 51 -11.60 6.68 5.91
CA GLU A 51 -10.99 8.00 6.18
C GLU A 51 -9.95 7.95 7.30
N LYS A 52 -10.22 7.23 8.40
CA LYS A 52 -9.28 7.09 9.53
C LYS A 52 -7.99 6.39 9.11
N ILE A 53 -8.08 5.42 8.21
CA ILE A 53 -6.91 4.71 7.67
C ILE A 53 -6.19 5.58 6.64
N ILE A 54 -6.90 6.34 5.81
CA ILE A 54 -6.28 7.20 4.77
C ILE A 54 -5.59 8.44 5.38
N ILE A 55 -6.09 8.97 6.51
CA ILE A 55 -5.36 9.96 7.31
C ILE A 55 -4.00 9.38 7.76
N GLN A 56 -3.99 8.15 8.27
CA GLN A 56 -2.75 7.45 8.66
C GLN A 56 -1.85 7.13 7.47
N CYS A 57 -2.41 6.80 6.30
CA CYS A 57 -1.67 6.69 5.05
C CYS A 57 -0.95 8.00 4.71
N THR A 58 -1.63 9.14 4.87
CA THR A 58 -1.04 10.47 4.61
C THR A 58 0.10 10.78 5.58
N GLU A 59 -0.08 10.48 6.86
CA GLU A 59 0.94 10.64 7.92
C GLU A 59 2.17 9.76 7.64
N VAL A 60 1.96 8.46 7.39
CA VAL A 60 3.02 7.49 7.07
C VAL A 60 3.76 7.84 5.77
N LEU A 61 3.04 8.32 4.76
CA LEU A 61 3.63 8.73 3.50
C LEU A 61 4.52 9.98 3.66
N SER A 62 4.11 10.93 4.50
CA SER A 62 4.95 12.07 4.88
C SER A 62 6.20 11.62 5.67
N ASP A 63 6.02 10.71 6.63
CA ASP A 63 7.11 10.21 7.47
C ASP A 63 8.17 9.43 6.66
N VAL A 64 7.75 8.52 5.77
CA VAL A 64 8.68 7.73 4.95
C VAL A 64 9.43 8.59 3.92
N LYS A 65 8.79 9.64 3.37
CA LYS A 65 9.46 10.67 2.55
C LYS A 65 10.57 11.40 3.33
N CYS A 66 10.41 11.51 4.65
CA CYS A 66 11.38 12.11 5.57
C CYS A 66 12.24 11.08 6.33
N TYR A 67 12.40 9.85 5.82
CA TYR A 67 13.23 8.84 6.50
C TYR A 67 14.74 9.11 6.38
N GLY A 68 15.18 9.62 5.22
CA GLY A 68 16.58 10.00 4.98
C GLY A 68 17.57 8.83 5.07
N GLU A 69 18.77 9.09 5.59
CA GLU A 69 19.83 8.07 5.79
C GLU A 69 19.56 7.12 6.97
N GLY A 70 18.47 7.31 7.73
CA GLY A 70 18.19 6.50 8.91
C GLY A 70 19.24 6.64 10.02
N ALA A 71 19.50 5.56 10.74
CA ALA A 71 20.53 5.47 11.77
C ALA A 71 21.94 5.15 11.21
N THR A 72 22.13 5.15 9.88
CA THR A 72 23.37 4.69 9.20
C THR A 72 24.65 5.28 9.80
N ASN A 73 24.68 6.58 10.11
CA ASN A 73 25.89 7.23 10.62
C ASN A 73 26.27 6.79 12.04
N VAL A 74 25.32 6.70 12.97
CA VAL A 74 25.57 6.25 14.35
C VAL A 74 25.87 4.75 14.42
N ILE A 75 25.24 3.94 13.56
CA ILE A 75 25.59 2.52 13.39
C ILE A 75 27.06 2.40 12.94
N ARG A 76 27.46 3.15 11.91
CA ARG A 76 28.84 3.11 11.37
C ARG A 76 29.87 3.53 12.42
N GLU A 77 29.59 4.57 13.19
CA GLU A 77 30.48 5.07 14.24
C GLU A 77 30.62 4.07 15.40
N SER A 78 29.51 3.47 15.85
CA SER A 78 29.50 2.42 16.87
C SER A 78 30.27 1.16 16.42
N MET A 79 30.10 0.74 15.16
CA MET A 79 30.85 -0.39 14.59
C MET A 79 32.37 -0.12 14.49
N GLN A 80 32.78 1.13 14.25
CA GLN A 80 34.19 1.52 14.21
C GLN A 80 34.83 1.53 15.61
N ASN A 81 34.06 1.83 16.65
CA ASN A 81 34.53 1.95 18.04
C ASN A 81 33.90 0.89 18.96
N HIS A 82 33.88 -0.38 18.52
CA HIS A 82 33.13 -1.47 19.17
C HIS A 82 33.48 -1.79 20.64
N HIS A 83 34.53 -1.17 21.21
CA HIS A 83 34.87 -1.25 22.63
C HIS A 83 34.13 -0.22 23.49
N ASP A 84 33.58 0.83 22.89
CA ASP A 84 32.82 1.88 23.59
C ASP A 84 31.36 1.42 23.77
N LEU A 85 31.04 1.05 25.02
CA LEU A 85 29.69 0.62 25.39
C LEU A 85 28.69 1.78 25.40
N ALA A 86 29.13 3.00 25.76
CA ALA A 86 28.23 4.15 25.83
C ALA A 86 27.80 4.62 24.43
N LEU A 87 28.73 4.64 23.47
CA LEU A 87 28.42 4.91 22.05
C LEU A 87 27.51 3.84 21.45
N ARG A 88 27.70 2.58 21.85
CA ARG A 88 26.88 1.44 21.42
C ARG A 88 25.45 1.53 21.95
N ASP A 89 25.27 1.86 23.22
CA ASP A 89 23.94 2.05 23.81
C ASP A 89 23.22 3.26 23.20
N MET A 90 23.95 4.36 22.95
CA MET A 90 23.45 5.53 22.22
C MET A 90 22.98 5.15 20.80
N ALA A 91 23.79 4.42 20.03
CA ALA A 91 23.43 3.98 18.69
C ALA A 91 22.20 3.06 18.70
N MET A 92 22.08 2.17 19.68
CA MET A 92 20.89 1.32 19.84
C MET A 92 19.63 2.13 20.19
N SER A 93 19.75 3.19 20.99
CA SER A 93 18.63 4.11 21.28
C SER A 93 18.13 4.81 20.01
N VAL A 94 19.03 5.36 19.20
CA VAL A 94 18.66 6.02 17.93
C VAL A 94 18.05 5.01 16.95
N VAL A 95 18.62 3.81 16.84
CA VAL A 95 18.04 2.73 16.02
C VAL A 95 16.62 2.37 16.46
N ALA A 96 16.34 2.36 17.78
CA ALA A 96 15.00 2.06 18.29
C ALA A 96 13.94 3.10 17.86
N GLU A 97 14.30 4.39 17.76
CA GLU A 97 13.41 5.44 17.26
C GLU A 97 13.04 5.22 15.78
N PHE A 98 14.01 4.89 14.93
CA PHE A 98 13.76 4.54 13.53
C PHE A 98 12.96 3.24 13.37
N VAL A 99 13.17 2.25 14.26
CA VAL A 99 12.40 1.00 14.28
C VAL A 99 10.94 1.24 14.69
N ALA A 100 10.66 2.21 15.57
CA ALA A 100 9.29 2.59 15.90
C ALA A 100 8.53 3.11 14.67
N ARG A 101 9.17 3.94 13.82
CA ARG A 101 8.60 4.41 12.55
C ARG A 101 8.30 3.26 11.59
N ILE A 102 9.28 2.37 11.40
CA ILE A 102 9.13 1.14 10.59
C ILE A 102 7.96 0.28 11.08
N ARG A 103 7.80 0.14 12.40
CA ARG A 103 6.70 -0.61 13.01
C ARG A 103 5.35 0.03 12.68
N CYS A 104 5.22 1.37 12.71
CA CYS A 104 4.00 2.05 12.28
C CYS A 104 3.63 1.74 10.82
N TYR A 105 4.62 1.65 9.92
CA TYR A 105 4.38 1.30 8.51
C TYR A 105 3.84 -0.13 8.37
N PHE A 106 4.43 -1.08 9.08
CA PHE A 106 3.97 -2.48 9.11
C PHE A 106 2.58 -2.61 9.75
N GLU A 107 2.31 -1.94 10.87
CA GLU A 107 0.99 -1.95 11.50
C GLU A 107 -0.09 -1.33 10.60
N LEU A 108 0.25 -0.35 9.76
CA LEU A 108 -0.66 0.19 8.74
C LEU A 108 -0.92 -0.81 7.61
N SER A 109 0.08 -1.57 7.15
CA SER A 109 -0.15 -2.60 6.13
C SER A 109 -1.14 -3.67 6.60
N LEU A 110 -1.04 -4.08 7.88
CA LEU A 110 -2.00 -5.00 8.51
C LEU A 110 -3.42 -4.41 8.66
N ARG A 111 -3.57 -3.08 8.69
CA ARG A 111 -4.90 -2.41 8.68
C ARG A 111 -5.48 -2.37 7.28
N ILE A 112 -4.66 -2.07 6.27
CA ILE A 112 -5.05 -2.12 4.85
C ILE A 112 -5.47 -3.54 4.47
N GLU A 113 -4.70 -4.55 4.86
CA GLU A 113 -4.98 -5.97 4.58
C GLU A 113 -6.33 -6.45 5.16
N LYS A 114 -6.79 -5.83 6.25
CA LYS A 114 -8.11 -6.08 6.85
C LYS A 114 -9.24 -5.24 6.26
N LEU A 115 -8.95 -4.04 5.76
CA LEU A 115 -9.95 -3.13 5.20
C LEU A 115 -10.34 -3.51 3.77
N VAL A 116 -9.37 -3.97 2.97
CA VAL A 116 -9.57 -4.27 1.55
C VAL A 116 -10.68 -5.31 1.30
N PRO A 117 -10.82 -6.42 2.05
CA PRO A 117 -11.91 -7.37 1.84
C PRO A 117 -13.30 -6.78 2.08
N GLU A 118 -13.45 -5.86 3.03
CA GLU A 118 -14.72 -5.18 3.32
C GLU A 118 -15.10 -4.22 2.18
N LEU A 119 -14.13 -3.46 1.65
CA LEU A 119 -14.33 -2.64 0.45
C LEU A 119 -14.67 -3.48 -0.79
N LEU A 120 -13.97 -4.60 -1.00
CA LEU A 120 -14.24 -5.49 -2.12
C LEU A 120 -15.60 -6.18 -2.01
N TRP A 121 -16.10 -6.43 -0.80
CA TRP A 121 -17.46 -6.92 -0.59
C TRP A 121 -18.47 -5.90 -1.13
N ASP A 122 -18.51 -4.69 -0.57
CA ASP A 122 -19.46 -3.64 -0.96
C ASP A 122 -19.37 -3.25 -2.45
N LEU A 123 -18.17 -3.34 -3.05
CA LEU A 123 -17.93 -2.99 -4.45
C LEU A 123 -18.13 -4.14 -5.46
N CYS A 124 -18.15 -5.41 -5.03
CA CYS A 124 -18.18 -6.57 -5.94
C CYS A 124 -19.28 -7.59 -5.68
N SER A 125 -19.91 -7.60 -4.49
CA SER A 125 -20.91 -8.60 -4.07
C SER A 125 -22.37 -8.18 -4.29
N GLY A 126 -22.60 -7.03 -4.92
CA GLY A 126 -23.94 -6.51 -5.20
C GLY A 126 -24.72 -7.36 -6.21
N PRO A 127 -26.06 -7.20 -6.28
CA PRO A 127 -26.89 -7.83 -7.31
C PRO A 127 -26.79 -7.13 -8.68
N LEU A 128 -26.13 -5.97 -8.74
CA LEU A 128 -25.93 -5.17 -9.94
C LEU A 128 -24.67 -5.62 -10.72
N PRO A 129 -24.59 -5.36 -12.03
CA PRO A 129 -23.33 -5.43 -12.78
C PRO A 129 -22.23 -4.55 -12.14
N PRO A 130 -20.94 -4.88 -12.30
CA PRO A 130 -19.85 -4.11 -11.67
C PRO A 130 -19.85 -2.61 -11.99
N GLU A 131 -20.21 -2.23 -13.21
CA GLU A 131 -20.33 -0.84 -13.65
C GLU A 131 -21.42 -0.09 -12.86
N GLU A 132 -22.65 -0.61 -12.83
CA GLU A 132 -23.77 -0.04 -12.05
C GLU A 132 -23.51 -0.05 -10.54
N GLN A 133 -22.82 -1.08 -10.02
CA GLN A 133 -22.43 -1.15 -8.61
C GLN A 133 -21.43 -0.04 -8.26
N LEU A 134 -20.48 0.25 -9.15
CA LEU A 134 -19.51 1.33 -8.99
C LEU A 134 -20.15 2.72 -9.11
N ASP A 135 -21.07 2.93 -10.06
CA ASP A 135 -21.84 4.18 -10.16
C ASP A 135 -22.67 4.45 -8.89
N ARG A 136 -23.17 3.40 -8.24
CA ARG A 136 -23.86 3.53 -6.95
C ARG A 136 -22.91 3.76 -5.78
N LYS A 137 -21.70 3.18 -5.80
CA LYS A 137 -20.75 3.14 -4.68
C LYS A 137 -19.49 3.98 -4.92
N GLN A 138 -19.65 5.13 -5.60
CA GLN A 138 -18.53 6.00 -5.98
C GLN A 138 -17.68 6.45 -4.77
N SER A 139 -18.31 6.66 -3.60
CA SER A 139 -17.60 7.08 -2.40
C SER A 139 -16.61 6.01 -1.91
N LEU A 140 -17.03 4.75 -1.86
CA LEU A 140 -16.16 3.62 -1.49
C LEU A 140 -15.16 3.27 -2.59
N ALA A 141 -15.54 3.41 -3.87
CA ALA A 141 -14.63 3.25 -5.00
C ALA A 141 -13.46 4.25 -4.92
N ARG A 142 -13.74 5.51 -4.57
CA ARG A 142 -12.73 6.55 -4.30
C ARG A 142 -11.83 6.18 -3.12
N GLN A 143 -12.37 5.58 -2.04
CA GLN A 143 -11.53 5.14 -0.92
C GLN A 143 -10.56 4.03 -1.34
N LEU A 144 -11.01 3.06 -2.14
CA LEU A 144 -10.13 2.02 -2.67
C LEU A 144 -9.06 2.62 -3.61
N ALA A 145 -9.41 3.60 -4.45
CA ALA A 145 -8.44 4.34 -5.26
C ALA A 145 -7.36 5.03 -4.40
N ARG A 146 -7.75 5.75 -3.34
CA ARG A 146 -6.81 6.43 -2.41
C ARG A 146 -5.91 5.45 -1.64
N ILE A 147 -6.40 4.26 -1.34
CA ILE A 147 -5.59 3.19 -0.73
C ILE A 147 -4.57 2.63 -1.73
N ILE A 148 -4.99 2.41 -2.99
CA ILE A 148 -4.10 1.96 -4.08
C ILE A 148 -3.00 3.00 -4.36
N ASP A 149 -3.36 4.28 -4.40
CA ASP A 149 -2.43 5.41 -4.57
C ASP A 149 -1.34 5.38 -3.48
N PHE A 150 -1.74 5.39 -2.20
CA PHE A 150 -0.81 5.25 -1.08
C PHE A 150 0.09 4.00 -1.17
N VAL A 151 -0.49 2.85 -1.53
CA VAL A 151 0.23 1.59 -1.66
C VAL A 151 1.38 1.70 -2.67
N LEU A 152 1.11 2.31 -3.84
CA LEU A 152 2.11 2.49 -4.90
C LEU A 152 3.15 3.54 -4.51
N ASP A 153 2.72 4.66 -3.93
CA ASP A 153 3.60 5.78 -3.55
C ASP A 153 4.56 5.36 -2.43
N PHE A 154 4.06 4.69 -1.38
CA PHE A 154 4.88 4.13 -0.30
C PHE A 154 5.92 3.15 -0.82
N ASP A 155 5.51 2.19 -1.66
CA ASP A 155 6.41 1.15 -2.17
C ASP A 155 7.50 1.74 -3.08
N ALA A 156 7.18 2.77 -3.88
CA ALA A 156 8.15 3.51 -4.68
C ALA A 156 9.23 4.18 -3.81
N ILE A 157 8.82 4.87 -2.73
CA ILE A 157 9.76 5.52 -1.80
C ILE A 157 10.59 4.48 -1.04
N LYS A 158 9.95 3.39 -0.59
CA LYS A 158 10.62 2.28 0.11
C LYS A 158 11.71 1.64 -0.75
N MET A 159 11.48 1.44 -2.05
CA MET A 159 12.50 0.92 -2.97
C MET A 159 13.71 1.86 -3.10
N CYS A 160 13.51 3.16 -2.96
CA CYS A 160 14.58 4.17 -2.96
C CYS A 160 15.24 4.39 -1.58
N THR A 161 14.76 3.76 -0.50
CA THR A 161 15.18 4.02 0.88
C THR A 161 15.81 2.78 1.54
N PRO A 162 17.06 2.40 1.18
CA PRO A 162 17.72 1.20 1.71
C PRO A 162 18.00 1.25 3.22
N ALA A 163 18.03 2.45 3.81
CA ALA A 163 18.23 2.65 5.25
C ALA A 163 17.20 1.88 6.10
N LEU A 164 15.93 1.81 5.66
CA LEU A 164 14.85 1.07 6.33
C LEU A 164 15.25 -0.38 6.66
N GLN A 165 15.81 -1.09 5.66
CA GLN A 165 16.20 -2.48 5.81
C GLN A 165 17.50 -2.63 6.62
N ASN A 166 18.42 -1.67 6.49
CA ASN A 166 19.70 -1.67 7.21
C ASN A 166 19.51 -1.44 8.71
N ASP A 167 18.78 -0.41 9.11
CA ASP A 167 18.51 -0.05 10.50
C ASP A 167 17.78 -1.19 11.21
N PHE A 168 16.73 -1.74 10.58
CA PHE A 168 15.97 -2.86 11.13
C PHE A 168 16.81 -4.15 11.23
N SER A 169 17.71 -4.39 10.27
CA SER A 169 18.66 -5.51 10.34
C SER A 169 19.67 -5.32 11.47
N HIS A 170 20.09 -4.09 11.76
CA HIS A 170 20.95 -3.79 12.90
C HIS A 170 20.21 -4.02 14.23
N TYR A 171 18.98 -3.50 14.36
CA TYR A 171 18.10 -3.73 15.50
C TYR A 171 17.93 -5.23 15.82
N ARG A 172 17.59 -6.05 14.82
CA ARG A 172 17.41 -7.50 15.01
C ARG A 172 18.70 -8.21 15.44
N ARG A 173 19.88 -7.77 15.00
CA ARG A 173 21.16 -8.28 15.52
C ARG A 173 21.34 -7.91 17.00
N GLY A 174 20.91 -6.71 17.41
CA GLY A 174 20.91 -6.29 18.82
C GLY A 174 20.07 -7.21 19.71
N ILE A 175 18.86 -7.59 19.26
CA ILE A 175 18.01 -8.59 19.92
C ILE A 175 18.75 -9.93 20.05
N GLY A 176 19.28 -10.46 18.93
CA GLY A 176 19.96 -11.77 18.91
C GLY A 176 21.23 -11.85 19.75
N LEU A 177 21.83 -10.70 20.08
CA LEU A 177 22.99 -10.57 20.98
C LEU A 177 22.60 -10.29 22.45
N GLY A 178 21.31 -10.26 22.78
CA GLY A 178 20.82 -10.00 24.15
C GLY A 178 21.03 -8.56 24.63
N LEU A 179 21.17 -7.60 23.71
CA LEU A 179 21.42 -6.17 24.03
C LEU A 179 20.14 -5.38 24.31
N LEU A 180 18.99 -6.01 24.04
CA LEU A 180 17.67 -5.43 24.18
C LEU A 180 16.82 -6.47 24.92
N GLU A 181 16.14 -6.06 25.99
CA GLU A 181 15.11 -6.89 26.60
C GLU A 181 13.94 -7.07 25.61
N ASN A 182 13.58 -8.32 25.31
CA ASN A 182 12.52 -8.65 24.36
C ASN A 182 11.77 -9.89 24.84
N SER A 183 10.44 -9.89 24.66
CA SER A 183 9.62 -11.10 24.83
C SER A 183 9.68 -11.99 23.58
N ALA A 184 9.17 -13.22 23.68
CA ALA A 184 9.02 -14.09 22.52
C ALA A 184 8.13 -13.46 21.41
N GLY A 185 7.10 -12.70 21.80
CA GLY A 185 6.22 -12.00 20.87
C GLY A 185 6.93 -10.86 20.11
N ASP A 186 7.88 -10.17 20.74
CA ASP A 186 8.67 -9.13 20.07
C ASP A 186 9.60 -9.72 19.01
N VAL A 187 10.12 -10.94 19.24
CA VAL A 187 10.92 -11.69 18.25
C VAL A 187 10.07 -12.12 17.06
N GLU A 188 8.85 -12.62 17.27
CA GLU A 188 7.91 -12.98 16.20
C GLU A 188 7.47 -11.76 15.38
N LEU A 189 7.16 -10.65 16.05
CA LEU A 189 6.86 -9.37 15.40
C LEU A 189 8.06 -8.88 14.58
N ALA A 190 9.28 -8.97 15.12
CA ALA A 190 10.49 -8.57 14.41
C ALA A 190 10.77 -9.43 13.17
N ASN A 191 10.44 -10.72 13.20
CA ASN A 191 10.52 -11.59 12.03
C ASN A 191 9.49 -11.18 10.95
N SER A 192 8.26 -10.86 11.36
CA SER A 192 7.21 -10.39 10.44
C SER A 192 7.56 -9.07 9.76
N ILE A 193 8.06 -8.08 10.52
CA ILE A 193 8.57 -6.81 9.98
C ILE A 193 9.77 -7.05 9.05
N SER A 194 10.64 -8.04 9.33
CA SER A 194 11.73 -8.37 8.42
C SER A 194 11.26 -8.94 7.08
N LEU A 195 10.16 -9.70 7.05
CA LEU A 195 9.59 -10.22 5.80
C LEU A 195 8.91 -9.11 4.99
N PHE A 196 8.20 -8.21 5.68
CA PHE A 196 7.69 -6.97 5.12
C PHE A 196 8.81 -6.16 4.44
N LEU A 197 9.88 -5.80 5.17
CA LEU A 197 10.98 -5.01 4.60
C LEU A 197 11.79 -5.74 3.51
N ALA A 198 11.83 -7.07 3.49
CA ALA A 198 12.53 -7.84 2.46
C ALA A 198 11.83 -7.79 1.09
N THR A 199 10.52 -7.58 1.07
CA THR A 199 9.75 -7.47 -0.18
C THR A 199 9.99 -6.10 -0.82
N PRO A 200 10.23 -5.97 -2.14
CA PRO A 200 10.42 -4.66 -2.78
C PRO A 200 9.19 -3.76 -2.65
N THR A 201 8.00 -4.35 -2.85
CA THR A 201 6.68 -3.70 -2.83
C THR A 201 5.80 -4.28 -1.71
N PRO A 202 6.09 -3.98 -0.43
CA PRO A 202 5.42 -4.62 0.69
C PRO A 202 3.94 -4.22 0.86
N MET A 203 3.57 -2.96 0.63
CA MET A 203 2.17 -2.53 0.73
C MET A 203 1.33 -3.18 -0.37
N LEU A 204 1.88 -3.29 -1.59
CA LEU A 204 1.24 -3.98 -2.71
C LEU A 204 1.11 -5.49 -2.44
N SER A 205 2.05 -6.07 -1.69
CA SER A 205 1.98 -7.46 -1.26
C SER A 205 0.83 -7.70 -0.27
N SER A 206 0.61 -6.81 0.71
CA SER A 206 -0.56 -6.88 1.62
C SER A 206 -1.87 -6.66 0.85
N LEU A 207 -1.96 -5.67 -0.03
CA LEU A 207 -3.13 -5.42 -0.89
C LEU A 207 -3.48 -6.64 -1.76
N SER A 208 -2.47 -7.24 -2.40
CA SER A 208 -2.62 -8.45 -3.23
C SER A 208 -3.06 -9.66 -2.40
N SER A 209 -2.47 -9.86 -1.22
CA SER A 209 -2.81 -10.97 -0.31
C SER A 209 -4.26 -10.87 0.18
N ALA A 210 -4.69 -9.68 0.60
CA ALA A 210 -6.08 -9.41 0.98
C ALA A 210 -7.07 -9.67 -0.16
N THR A 211 -6.75 -9.20 -1.37
CA THR A 211 -7.58 -9.40 -2.56
C THR A 211 -7.70 -10.88 -2.93
N LEU A 212 -6.59 -11.63 -2.88
CA LEU A 212 -6.59 -13.07 -3.14
C LEU A 212 -7.39 -13.84 -2.08
N GLU A 213 -7.26 -13.49 -0.80
CA GLU A 213 -8.00 -14.16 0.26
C GLU A 213 -9.50 -13.82 0.23
N PHE A 214 -9.87 -12.59 -0.15
CA PHE A 214 -11.27 -12.22 -0.43
C PHE A 214 -11.89 -13.11 -1.52
N VAL A 215 -11.22 -13.28 -2.66
CA VAL A 215 -11.70 -14.15 -3.76
C VAL A 215 -11.79 -15.61 -3.33
N ARG A 216 -10.83 -16.10 -2.54
CA ARG A 216 -10.83 -17.49 -2.01
C ARG A 216 -11.93 -17.72 -0.99
N SER A 217 -12.26 -16.72 -0.18
CA SER A 217 -13.30 -16.77 0.85
C SER A 217 -14.72 -16.74 0.27
N HIS A 218 -14.88 -16.19 -0.94
CA HIS A 218 -16.19 -16.00 -1.58
C HIS A 218 -16.31 -16.74 -2.93
N PRO A 219 -16.19 -18.08 -2.97
CA PRO A 219 -16.16 -18.86 -4.22
C PRO A 219 -17.48 -18.83 -5.02
N THR A 220 -18.55 -18.27 -4.46
CA THR A 220 -19.83 -18.04 -5.13
C THR A 220 -19.91 -16.70 -5.86
N LEU A 221 -19.01 -15.74 -5.57
CA LEU A 221 -18.93 -14.50 -6.31
C LEU A 221 -18.18 -14.74 -7.64
N PRO A 222 -18.68 -14.24 -8.77
CA PRO A 222 -17.94 -14.30 -10.03
C PRO A 222 -16.62 -13.55 -9.89
N ILE A 223 -15.50 -14.21 -10.18
CA ILE A 223 -14.16 -13.61 -10.14
C ILE A 223 -14.09 -12.37 -11.04
N GLY A 224 -14.81 -12.40 -12.17
CA GLY A 224 -14.99 -11.26 -13.08
C GLY A 224 -15.38 -9.97 -12.37
N ASN A 225 -16.37 -10.01 -11.47
CA ASN A 225 -16.79 -8.84 -10.70
C ASN A 225 -15.62 -8.19 -9.96
N THR A 226 -14.77 -8.98 -9.30
CA THR A 226 -13.61 -8.46 -8.56
C THR A 226 -12.53 -7.93 -9.50
N THR A 227 -12.24 -8.64 -10.60
CA THR A 227 -11.20 -8.20 -11.55
C THR A 227 -11.62 -6.95 -12.34
N ASP A 228 -12.89 -6.86 -12.70
CA ASP A 228 -13.42 -5.76 -13.52
C ASP A 228 -13.58 -4.50 -12.66
N THR A 229 -14.09 -4.63 -11.42
CA THR A 229 -14.10 -3.55 -10.43
C THR A 229 -12.70 -2.99 -10.18
N LEU A 230 -11.70 -3.86 -9.92
CA LEU A 230 -10.32 -3.41 -9.70
C LEU A 230 -9.71 -2.78 -10.97
N ALA A 231 -9.93 -3.36 -12.14
CA ALA A 231 -9.44 -2.81 -13.40
C ALA A 231 -10.05 -1.45 -13.73
N THR A 232 -11.30 -1.21 -13.36
CA THR A 232 -11.97 0.09 -13.53
C THR A 232 -11.43 1.12 -12.53
N ILE A 233 -11.36 0.80 -11.23
CA ILE A 233 -10.82 1.71 -10.21
C ILE A 233 -9.36 2.08 -10.48
N VAL A 234 -8.51 1.12 -10.85
CA VAL A 234 -7.10 1.39 -11.20
C VAL A 234 -6.98 2.25 -12.46
N ARG A 235 -7.82 2.01 -13.48
CA ARG A 235 -7.86 2.90 -14.66
C ARG A 235 -8.22 4.33 -14.27
N TYR A 236 -9.27 4.53 -13.47
CA TYR A 236 -9.67 5.87 -13.02
C TYR A 236 -8.58 6.56 -12.18
N ALA A 237 -7.95 5.86 -11.24
CA ALA A 237 -6.84 6.41 -10.45
C ALA A 237 -5.66 6.87 -11.34
N ILE A 238 -5.35 6.13 -12.41
CA ILE A 238 -4.30 6.51 -13.38
C ILE A 238 -4.74 7.68 -14.26
N TYR A 239 -5.99 7.71 -14.72
CA TYR A 239 -6.52 8.80 -15.54
C TYR A 239 -6.58 10.14 -14.77
N ASP A 240 -7.04 10.11 -13.52
CA ASP A 240 -7.09 11.27 -12.62
C ASP A 240 -5.68 11.84 -12.37
N LEU A 241 -4.71 10.97 -12.08
CA LEU A 241 -3.30 11.34 -11.96
C LEU A 241 -2.75 11.97 -13.28
N MET A 242 -3.12 11.43 -14.44
CA MET A 242 -2.72 11.99 -15.73
C MET A 242 -3.36 13.35 -16.02
N GLN A 243 -4.62 13.58 -15.66
CA GLN A 243 -5.26 14.90 -15.78
C GLN A 243 -4.62 15.91 -14.83
N PHE A 244 -4.37 15.54 -13.57
CA PHE A 244 -3.69 16.41 -12.60
C PHE A 244 -2.28 16.83 -13.07
N VAL A 245 -1.52 15.91 -13.68
CA VAL A 245 -0.22 16.22 -14.29
C VAL A 245 -0.38 17.10 -15.54
N HIS A 246 -1.42 16.89 -16.35
CA HIS A 246 -1.68 17.70 -17.54
C HIS A 246 -2.07 19.15 -17.17
N ASP A 247 -2.91 19.35 -16.16
CA ASP A 247 -3.30 20.67 -15.67
C ASP A 247 -2.13 21.41 -15.03
N LYS A 248 -1.32 20.70 -14.22
CA LYS A 248 -0.07 21.25 -13.66
C LYS A 248 0.93 21.71 -14.72
N THR A 249 1.07 20.95 -15.81
CA THR A 249 1.99 21.31 -16.90
C THR A 249 1.42 22.34 -17.88
N SER A 250 0.10 22.55 -17.89
CA SER A 250 -0.57 23.56 -18.71
C SER A 250 -0.76 24.89 -17.97
N GLY A 251 -0.72 24.88 -16.63
CA GLY A 251 -0.79 26.05 -15.76
C GLY A 251 0.45 26.96 -15.78
N ASP A 252 1.61 26.46 -16.20
CA ASP A 252 2.88 27.21 -16.24
C ASP A 252 3.05 28.08 -17.53
N LEU A 253 1.97 28.36 -18.26
CA LEU A 253 1.97 29.05 -19.56
C LEU A 253 1.23 30.40 -19.62
N HIS A 254 0.84 30.99 -18.47
CA HIS A 254 0.21 32.32 -18.38
C HIS A 254 0.86 33.23 -17.32
#